data_AF-A0A965QCC4-F1
#
_entry.id   AF-A0A965QCC4-F1
#
_cell.length_a   1.000
_cell.length_b   1.000
_cell.length_c   1.000
_cell.angle_alpha   90.00
_cell.angle_beta   90.00
_cell.angle_gamma   90.00
#
_symmetry.space_group_name_H-M   'P 1'
#
loop_
_entity.id
_entity.type
_entity.pdbx_description
1 polymer ?
#
loop_
_entity_poly.entity_id
_entity_poly.type
_entity_poly.pdbx_seq_one_letter_code
_entity_poly.pdbx_strand_id
1 'polypeptide(L)'
;MIGPFEFESGGRTYTCTIEKRTTPPTGVWWWFATSDDQQRYAPFEAAEKDTQRSVKDRIVKFYEARLARLAMPEEPRKHWGGRPPKAVAAAKEAEQEEMGDLE
;
A
#
# COMPACT_ATOMS: atom_id res chain seq x y z
N MET A 1 23.34 5.93 -20.77
CA MET A 1 22.78 6.29 -19.45
C MET A 1 22.08 7.64 -19.58
N ILE A 2 20.81 7.71 -19.21
CA ILE A 2 20.03 8.96 -19.25
C ILE A 2 20.30 9.79 -17.97
N GLY A 3 20.22 11.11 -18.05
CA GLY A 3 20.35 12.00 -16.89
C GLY A 3 19.07 12.10 -16.06
N PRO A 4 19.06 12.92 -14.99
CA PRO A 4 17.82 13.29 -14.31
C PRO A 4 16.87 14.00 -15.29
N PHE A 5 15.59 13.71 -15.20
CA PHE A 5 14.57 14.32 -16.05
C PHE A 5 13.23 14.41 -15.32
N GLU A 6 12.41 15.37 -15.73
CA GLU A 6 11.04 15.51 -15.27
C GLU A 6 10.04 15.19 -16.39
N PHE A 7 8.86 14.74 -16.01
CA PHE A 7 7.75 14.54 -16.94
C PHE A 7 6.41 14.61 -16.23
N GLU A 8 5.36 15.00 -16.95
CA GLU A 8 3.99 14.95 -16.44
C GLU A 8 3.29 13.66 -16.89
N SER A 9 2.54 13.04 -16.00
CA SER A 9 1.67 11.90 -16.31
C SER A 9 0.44 11.90 -15.42
N GLY A 10 -0.76 11.76 -16.00
CA GLY A 10 -2.01 11.71 -15.23
C GLY A 10 -2.25 12.95 -14.35
N GLY A 11 -1.81 14.13 -14.80
CA GLY A 11 -1.95 15.41 -14.07
C GLY A 11 -0.98 15.57 -12.89
N ARG A 12 0.07 14.75 -12.81
CA ARG A 12 1.11 14.84 -11.77
C ARG A 12 2.48 15.00 -12.43
N THR A 13 3.32 15.86 -11.88
CA THR A 13 4.72 15.98 -12.30
C THR A 13 5.57 14.97 -11.55
N TYR A 14 6.33 14.17 -12.28
CA TYR A 14 7.28 13.19 -11.79
C TYR A 14 8.70 13.71 -12.04
N THR A 15 9.44 13.94 -10.97
CA THR A 15 10.84 14.34 -11.02
C THR A 15 11.71 13.10 -10.80
N CYS A 16 12.41 12.65 -11.83
CA CYS A 16 13.25 11.45 -11.79
C CYS A 16 14.72 11.85 -11.68
N THR A 17 15.41 11.29 -10.69
CA THR A 17 16.80 11.57 -10.39
C THR A 17 17.56 10.27 -10.17
N ILE A 18 18.76 10.18 -10.73
CA ILE A 18 19.66 9.07 -10.45
C ILE A 18 20.54 9.47 -9.28
N GLU A 19 20.54 8.68 -8.21
CA GLU A 19 21.39 8.95 -7.05
C GLU A 19 22.11 7.67 -6.61
N LYS A 20 23.38 7.82 -6.23
CA LYS A 20 24.17 6.73 -5.68
C LYS A 20 23.78 6.51 -4.23
N ARG A 21 23.32 5.31 -3.92
CA ARG A 21 23.02 4.91 -2.55
C ARG A 21 24.31 4.51 -1.86
N THR A 22 24.70 5.27 -0.85
CA THR A 22 25.84 4.98 0.03
C THR A 22 25.53 3.89 1.06
N THR A 23 24.25 3.66 1.35
CA THR A 23 23.78 2.61 2.27
C THR A 23 23.49 1.31 1.51
N PRO A 24 23.81 0.12 2.05
CA PRO A 24 23.51 -1.16 1.41
C PRO A 24 22.01 -1.35 1.14
N PRO A 25 21.62 -1.96 0.01
CA PRO A 25 22.45 -2.33 -1.14
C PRO A 25 23.04 -1.10 -1.85
N THR A 26 24.37 -1.09 -1.94
CA THR A 26 25.18 -0.06 -2.61
C THR A 26 24.97 -0.17 -4.11
N GLY A 27 24.67 0.93 -4.77
CA GLY A 27 24.42 0.95 -6.20
C GLY A 27 23.88 2.29 -6.65
N VAL A 28 23.57 2.39 -7.93
CA VAL A 28 22.93 3.57 -8.51
C VAL A 28 21.44 3.30 -8.55
N TRP A 29 20.61 4.14 -7.95
CA TRP A 29 19.16 3.90 -7.88
C TRP A 29 18.39 5.00 -8.58
N TRP A 30 17.26 4.62 -9.19
CA TRP A 30 16.30 5.56 -9.74
C TRP A 30 15.41 6.08 -8.63
N TRP A 31 15.62 7.32 -8.24
CA TRP A 31 14.75 8.04 -7.33
C TRP A 31 13.72 8.83 -8.12
N PHE A 32 12.49 8.85 -7.65
CA PHE A 32 11.49 9.76 -8.18
C PHE A 32 10.68 10.42 -7.07
N ALA A 33 10.24 11.64 -7.35
CA ALA A 33 9.33 12.43 -6.52
C ALA A 33 8.11 12.81 -7.37
N THR A 34 6.96 12.96 -6.74
CA THR A 34 5.75 13.48 -7.40
C THR A 34 5.34 14.78 -6.74
N SER A 35 4.84 15.77 -7.49
CA SER A 35 4.36 17.03 -6.89
C SER A 35 3.25 16.86 -5.86
N ASP A 36 2.49 15.76 -5.94
CA ASP A 36 1.39 15.43 -5.04
C ASP A 36 1.84 14.72 -3.75
N ASP A 37 3.10 14.29 -3.66
CA ASP A 37 3.59 13.47 -2.54
C ASP A 37 4.91 14.04 -2.00
N GLN A 38 5.04 14.13 -0.67
CA GLN A 38 6.26 14.66 -0.05
C GLN A 38 7.42 13.65 0.01
N GLN A 39 7.18 12.37 -0.34
CA GLN A 39 8.18 11.32 -0.22
C GLN A 39 8.86 11.05 -1.56
N ARG A 40 10.12 10.62 -1.49
CA ARG A 40 10.90 10.15 -2.64
C ARG A 40 10.98 8.62 -2.61
N TYR A 41 10.82 7.99 -3.76
CA TYR A 41 10.83 6.53 -3.86
C TYR A 41 11.93 6.05 -4.78
N ALA A 42 12.59 4.97 -4.37
CA ALA A 42 13.62 4.28 -5.15
C ALA A 42 13.18 2.85 -5.49
N PRO A 43 12.30 2.66 -6.51
CA PRO A 43 11.71 1.36 -6.80
C PRO A 43 12.67 0.36 -7.45
N PHE A 44 13.68 0.81 -8.19
CA PHE A 44 14.62 -0.08 -8.88
C PHE A 44 16.02 0.55 -9.05
N GLU A 45 17.01 -0.34 -9.19
CA GLU A 45 18.39 0.02 -9.50
C GLU A 45 18.50 0.54 -10.95
N ALA A 46 19.32 1.58 -11.14
CA ALA A 46 19.61 2.15 -12.44
C ALA A 46 20.57 1.23 -13.21
N ALA A 47 20.13 0.82 -14.39
CA ALA A 47 20.89 0.02 -15.34
C ALA A 47 21.40 0.88 -16.49
N GLU A 48 22.52 0.49 -17.08
CA GLU A 48 23.08 1.21 -18.25
C GLU A 48 22.15 1.20 -19.47
N LYS A 49 21.27 0.20 -19.56
CA LYS A 49 20.28 0.02 -20.62
C LYS A 49 18.96 0.75 -20.35
N ASP A 50 18.87 1.49 -19.24
CA ASP A 50 17.68 2.26 -18.95
C ASP A 50 17.49 3.38 -19.97
N THR A 51 16.28 3.41 -20.54
CA THR A 51 15.82 4.45 -21.44
C THR A 51 14.75 5.27 -20.76
N GLN A 52 14.58 6.52 -21.19
CA GLN A 52 13.60 7.42 -20.60
C GLN A 52 12.18 6.81 -20.66
N ARG A 53 11.85 6.11 -21.74
CA ARG A 53 10.56 5.44 -21.91
C ARG A 53 10.38 4.28 -20.91
N SER A 54 11.39 3.43 -20.75
CA SER A 54 11.35 2.30 -19.80
C SER A 54 11.21 2.79 -18.35
N VAL A 55 11.99 3.81 -17.97
CA VAL A 55 11.97 4.37 -16.63
C VAL A 55 10.62 5.02 -16.32
N LYS A 56 10.07 5.80 -17.27
CA LYS A 56 8.72 6.40 -17.17
C LYS A 56 7.66 5.33 -16.93
N ASP A 57 7.60 4.31 -17.78
CA ASP A 57 6.60 3.23 -17.70
C ASP A 57 6.66 2.51 -16.34
N ARG A 58 7.86 2.18 -15.88
CA ARG A 58 8.06 1.50 -14.59
C ARG A 58 7.66 2.37 -13.39
N ILE A 59 7.99 3.66 -13.41
CA ILE A 59 7.65 4.61 -12.34
C ILE A 59 6.14 4.81 -12.28
N VAL A 60 5.50 5.08 -13.42
CA VAL A 60 4.04 5.26 -13.51
C VAL A 60 3.33 4.01 -13.02
N LYS A 61 3.71 2.83 -13.52
CA LYS A 61 3.13 1.55 -13.09
C LYS A 61 3.28 1.29 -11.59
N PHE A 62 4.45 1.59 -11.02
CA PHE A 62 4.67 1.45 -9.58
C PHE A 62 3.78 2.40 -8.77
N TYR A 63 3.68 3.66 -9.21
CA TYR A 63 2.90 4.67 -8.50
C TYR A 63 1.39 4.43 -8.61
N GLU A 64 0.89 4.03 -9.78
CA GLU A 64 -0.51 3.61 -9.97
C GLU A 64 -0.86 2.40 -9.10
N ALA A 65 0.00 1.36 -9.08
CA ALA A 65 -0.21 0.20 -8.22
C ALA A 65 -0.26 0.58 -6.74
N ARG A 66 0.51 1.59 -6.33
CA ARG A 66 0.46 2.13 -4.98
C ARG A 66 -0.83 2.90 -4.71
N LEU A 67 -1.23 3.80 -5.62
CA LEU A 67 -2.48 4.53 -5.50
C LEU A 67 -3.67 3.58 -5.43
N ALA A 68 -3.67 2.51 -6.21
CA ALA A 68 -4.70 1.47 -6.16
C ALA A 68 -4.76 0.79 -4.77
N ARG A 69 -3.60 0.51 -4.15
CA ARG A 69 -3.55 -0.03 -2.78
C ARG A 69 -4.02 0.97 -1.73
N LEU A 70 -3.73 2.25 -1.90
CA LEU A 70 -4.18 3.32 -1.00
C LEU A 70 -5.67 3.63 -1.15
N ALA A 71 -6.19 3.52 -2.37
CA ALA A 71 -7.61 3.70 -2.68
C ALA A 71 -8.46 2.47 -2.29
N MET A 72 -7.82 1.33 -2.04
CA MET A 72 -8.51 0.16 -1.53
C MET A 72 -8.94 0.47 -0.09
N PRO A 73 -10.26 0.46 0.22
CA PRO A 73 -10.70 0.67 1.59
C PRO A 73 -10.11 -0.45 2.45
N GLU A 74 -9.40 -0.08 3.53
CA GLU A 74 -8.92 -1.06 4.50
C GLU A 74 -10.16 -1.81 5.02
N GLU A 75 -10.31 -3.08 4.63
CA GLU A 75 -11.25 -3.96 5.30
C GLU A 75 -10.95 -3.83 6.79
N PRO A 76 -11.96 -3.55 7.64
CA PRO A 76 -11.75 -3.38 9.06
C PRO A 76 -11.07 -4.64 9.56
N ARG A 77 -9.77 -4.52 9.86
CA ARG A 77 -8.93 -5.62 10.33
C ARG A 77 -9.68 -6.20 11.52
N LYS A 78 -10.21 -7.42 11.36
CA LYS A 78 -10.83 -8.17 12.46
C LYS A 78 -9.81 -8.17 13.58
N HIS A 79 -10.08 -7.38 14.63
CA HIS A 79 -9.25 -7.24 15.81
C HIS A 79 -8.91 -8.64 16.31
N TRP A 80 -7.65 -9.06 16.11
CA TRP A 80 -7.14 -10.33 16.63
C TRP A 80 -6.90 -10.21 18.14
N GLY A 81 -8.00 -10.01 18.88
CA GLY A 81 -8.00 -9.76 20.32
C GLY A 81 -9.39 -9.59 20.93
N GLY A 82 -10.47 -9.66 20.16
CA GLY A 82 -11.83 -9.63 20.71
C GLY A 82 -12.24 -11.00 21.26
N ARG A 83 -12.17 -11.17 22.58
CA ARG A 83 -12.90 -12.22 23.30
C ARG A 83 -14.35 -12.27 22.79
N PRO A 84 -14.92 -13.43 22.46
CA PRO A 84 -16.31 -13.49 21.99
C PRO A 84 -17.23 -12.91 23.07
N PRO A 85 -18.20 -12.05 22.71
CA PRO A 85 -19.19 -11.56 23.68
C PRO A 85 -20.00 -12.75 24.20
N LYS A 86 -20.02 -12.91 25.53
CA LYS A 86 -20.84 -13.87 26.27
C LYS A 86 -22.32 -13.44 26.18
N ALA A 87 -22.90 -13.52 24.99
CA ALA A 87 -24.29 -13.11 24.74
C ALA A 87 -25.16 -14.21 24.12
N VAL A 88 -24.59 -15.40 23.84
CA VAL A 88 -25.36 -16.52 23.27
C VAL A 88 -25.57 -17.68 24.26
N ALA A 89 -25.04 -17.57 25.48
CA ALA A 89 -25.27 -18.59 26.52
C ALA A 89 -26.55 -18.33 27.35
N ALA A 90 -26.99 -17.07 27.49
CA ALA A 90 -28.15 -16.73 28.34
C ALA A 90 -29.52 -16.87 27.64
N ALA A 91 -29.55 -17.08 26.32
CA ALA A 91 -30.81 -17.18 25.57
C ALA A 91 -31.32 -18.62 25.40
N LYS A 92 -30.59 -19.65 25.86
CA LYS A 92 -31.04 -21.06 25.81
C LYS A 92 -31.55 -21.61 27.14
N GLU A 93 -31.37 -20.90 28.25
CA GLU A 93 -31.86 -21.32 29.58
C GLU A 93 -33.19 -20.66 30.00
N ALA A 94 -33.72 -19.68 29.25
CA ALA A 94 -34.96 -18.99 29.63
C ALA A 94 -36.24 -19.56 29.02
N GLU A 95 -36.16 -20.48 28.05
CA GLU A 95 -37.34 -21.05 27.37
C GLU A 95 -37.70 -22.49 27.83
N GLN A 96 -36.92 -23.06 28.75
CA GLN A 96 -37.14 -24.40 29.31
C GLN A 96 -37.24 -24.35 30.84
N GLU A 97 -38.31 -23.74 31.40
CA GLU A 97 -38.85 -24.10 32.74
C GLU A 97 -40.09 -23.27 33.15
N GLU A 98 -40.65 -22.42 32.28
CA GLU A 98 -42.04 -21.92 32.46
C GLU A 98 -43.11 -22.97 32.04
N MET A 99 -42.70 -24.17 31.64
CA MET A 99 -43.56 -25.33 31.33
C MET A 99 -43.19 -26.51 32.22
N GLY A 100 -43.39 -26.39 33.52
CA GLY A 100 -43.18 -27.50 34.48
C GLY A 100 -44.03 -27.44 35.74
N ASP A 101 -44.88 -26.41 35.90
CA ASP A 101 -45.74 -26.21 37.07
C ASP A 101 -47.21 -26.37 36.65
N LEU A 102 -47.61 -27.58 36.24
CA LEU A 102 -49.00 -28.05 36.24
C LEU A 102 -49.07 -29.55 35.91
N GLU A 103 -49.02 -30.40 36.94
CA GLU A 103 -49.96 -31.52 37.23
C GLU A 103 -49.52 -32.31 38.47
#